data_AF-B3LZK3-F1
#
_entry.id   AF-B3LZK3-F1
#
_cell.length_a   1.000
_cell.length_b   1.000
_cell.length_c   1.000
_cell.angle_alpha   90.00
_cell.angle_beta   90.00
_cell.angle_gamma   90.00
#
_symmetry.space_group_name_H-M   'P 1'
#
loop_
_entity.id
_entity.type
_entity.pdbx_description
1 polymer ?
#
loop_
_entity_poly.entity_id
_entity_poly.type
_entity_poly.pdbx_seq_one_letter_code
_entity_poly.pdbx_strand_id
1 'polypeptide(L)'
;MCCELTRPKLDKGNADCKASLNLPVGRKFNFAELYTINMCIEECNYISSGYIEVDPPYHLDLGNIRTNLETFMPQPQLESIPFMLEAYNKCEVFRSLHGGRYTFHLPDVDFIEEPCNPFAQQITICMRILAMQKCPAAFQVASEECQTARQYFIQCVGDIESNLA
;
A
#
# COMPACT_ATOMS: atom_id res chain seq x y z
N MET A 1 -6.69 -2.16 -11.96
CA MET A 1 -5.30 -1.86 -11.56
C MET A 1 -4.38 -2.19 -12.71
N CYS A 2 -3.46 -1.27 -13.05
CA CYS A 2 -2.69 -1.30 -14.30
C CYS A 2 -1.32 -1.97 -14.24
N CYS A 3 -0.90 -2.34 -13.03
CA CYS A 3 0.21 -3.25 -12.78
C CYS A 3 -0.36 -4.51 -12.12
N GLU A 4 0.01 -5.69 -12.61
CA GLU A 4 -0.49 -6.95 -12.05
C GLU A 4 0.06 -7.23 -10.65
N LEU A 5 1.22 -6.65 -10.30
CA LEU A 5 1.96 -6.87 -9.05
C LEU A 5 1.32 -6.25 -7.81
N THR A 6 0.39 -5.31 -7.97
CA THR A 6 -0.27 -4.61 -6.85
C THR A 6 -1.73 -4.99 -6.70
N ARG A 7 -2.23 -5.95 -7.47
CA ARG A 7 -3.68 -6.27 -7.54
C ARG A 7 -4.23 -6.63 -6.15
N PRO A 8 -5.42 -6.11 -5.76
CA PRO A 8 -6.02 -6.36 -4.45
C PRO A 8 -6.25 -7.84 -4.09
N LYS A 9 -6.29 -8.74 -5.09
CA LYS A 9 -6.37 -10.19 -4.88
C LYS A 9 -5.15 -10.78 -4.16
N LEU A 10 -4.06 -10.01 -4.06
CA LEU A 10 -2.83 -10.36 -3.35
C LEU A 10 -2.87 -9.95 -1.87
N ASP A 11 -3.85 -9.12 -1.48
CA ASP A 11 -4.02 -8.62 -0.11
C ASP A 11 -4.88 -9.61 0.72
N LYS A 12 -4.39 -10.85 0.91
CA LYS A 12 -5.04 -11.81 1.82
C LYS A 12 -5.06 -11.20 3.24
N GLY A 13 -6.20 -11.26 3.92
CA GLY A 13 -6.41 -10.63 5.23
C GLY A 13 -7.17 -9.30 5.15
N ASN A 14 -7.22 -8.62 3.99
CA ASN A 14 -7.97 -7.35 3.86
C ASN A 14 -9.48 -7.54 4.17
N ALA A 15 -10.09 -8.63 3.70
CA ALA A 15 -11.49 -8.93 4.01
C ALA A 15 -11.72 -9.18 5.52
N ASP A 16 -10.81 -9.88 6.18
CA ASP A 16 -10.89 -10.21 7.60
C ASP A 16 -10.66 -8.96 8.46
N CYS A 17 -9.64 -8.16 8.13
CA CYS A 17 -9.37 -6.86 8.75
C CYS A 17 -10.50 -5.85 8.52
N LYS A 18 -11.15 -5.87 7.35
CA LYS A 18 -12.33 -5.04 7.10
C LYS A 18 -13.52 -5.50 7.95
N ALA A 19 -13.68 -6.80 8.14
CA ALA A 19 -14.74 -7.36 8.97
C ALA A 19 -14.55 -7.02 10.45
N SER A 20 -13.32 -6.98 10.95
CA SER A 20 -13.02 -6.64 12.35
C SER A 20 -13.36 -5.19 12.73
N LEU A 21 -13.45 -4.28 11.76
CA LEU A 21 -13.81 -2.87 11.99
C LEU A 21 -15.32 -2.63 12.23
N ASN A 22 -16.16 -3.66 12.15
CA ASN A 22 -17.61 -3.57 12.42
C ASN A 22 -18.31 -2.38 11.73
N LEU A 23 -17.92 -2.09 10.48
CA LEU A 23 -18.37 -0.91 9.76
C LEU A 23 -19.91 -0.86 9.61
N PRO A 24 -20.56 0.32 9.75
CA PRO A 24 -22.00 0.46 9.60
C PRO A 24 -22.51 -0.06 8.24
N VAL A 25 -23.44 -1.02 8.27
CA VAL A 25 -24.00 -1.64 7.07
C VAL A 25 -24.89 -0.65 6.32
N GLY A 26 -24.68 -0.51 5.00
CA GLY A 26 -25.52 0.33 4.12
C GLY A 26 -25.20 1.84 4.17
N ARG A 27 -24.23 2.27 4.98
CA ARG A 27 -23.75 3.65 4.98
C ARG A 27 -22.76 3.91 3.85
N LYS A 28 -22.87 5.08 3.21
CA LYS A 28 -21.83 5.60 2.32
C LYS A 28 -20.84 6.42 3.13
N PHE A 29 -19.56 6.12 2.97
CA PHE A 29 -18.47 6.84 3.62
C PHE A 29 -17.92 7.92 2.68
N ASN A 30 -17.62 9.08 3.24
CA ASN A 30 -16.93 10.15 2.54
C ASN A 30 -15.44 9.84 2.36
N PHE A 31 -14.70 10.69 1.66
CA PHE A 31 -13.28 10.47 1.38
C PHE A 31 -12.42 10.33 2.66
N ALA A 32 -12.66 11.19 3.66
CA ALA A 32 -11.88 11.18 4.89
C ALA A 32 -12.18 9.92 5.71
N GLU A 33 -13.45 9.53 5.84
CA GLU A 33 -13.85 8.27 6.48
C GLU A 33 -13.25 7.06 5.76
N LEU A 34 -13.29 7.03 4.43
CA LEU A 34 -12.69 5.96 3.64
C LEU A 34 -11.17 5.90 3.83
N TYR A 35 -10.51 7.05 3.98
CA TYR A 35 -9.08 7.07 4.29
C TYR A 35 -8.82 6.42 5.64
N THR A 36 -9.50 6.86 6.71
CA THR A 36 -9.33 6.29 8.06
C THR A 36 -9.66 4.80 8.10
N ILE A 37 -10.73 4.36 7.43
CA ILE A 37 -11.09 2.94 7.33
C ILE A 37 -9.96 2.14 6.66
N ASN A 38 -9.45 2.62 5.53
CA ASN A 38 -8.36 1.94 4.84
C ASN A 38 -7.07 1.95 5.68
N MET A 39 -6.85 2.97 6.50
CA MET A 39 -5.69 3.05 7.39
C MET A 39 -5.68 1.89 8.38
N CYS A 40 -6.82 1.67 9.03
CA CYS A 40 -7.01 0.57 9.96
C CYS A 40 -6.93 -0.80 9.29
N ILE A 41 -7.49 -0.94 8.09
CA ILE A 41 -7.41 -2.19 7.32
C ILE A 41 -5.95 -2.52 7.00
N GLU A 42 -5.18 -1.55 6.50
CA GLU A 42 -3.78 -1.76 6.12
C GLU A 42 -2.90 -2.02 7.34
N GLU A 43 -3.11 -1.33 8.46
CA GLU A 43 -2.40 -1.61 9.70
C GLU A 43 -2.66 -3.03 10.20
N CYS A 44 -3.93 -3.43 10.32
CA CYS A 44 -4.31 -4.79 10.68
C CYS A 44 -3.67 -5.83 9.74
N ASN A 45 -3.65 -5.54 8.42
CA ASN A 45 -3.08 -6.45 7.44
C ASN A 45 -1.56 -6.58 7.60
N TYR A 46 -0.84 -5.47 7.82
CA TYR A 46 0.61 -5.50 8.00
C TYR A 46 1.01 -6.20 9.30
N ILE A 47 0.28 -5.95 10.40
CA ILE A 47 0.51 -6.62 11.69
C ILE A 47 0.22 -8.12 11.57
N SER A 48 -0.95 -8.50 11.05
CA SER A 48 -1.33 -9.92 10.94
C SER A 48 -0.46 -10.70 9.95
N SER A 49 0.13 -10.03 8.97
CA SER A 49 1.11 -10.60 8.04
C SER A 49 2.54 -10.64 8.60
N GLY A 50 2.78 -10.08 9.80
CA GLY A 50 4.11 -9.97 10.40
C GLY A 50 5.06 -9.03 9.64
N TYR A 51 4.51 -8.07 8.89
CA TYR A 51 5.32 -7.08 8.15
C TYR A 51 5.82 -5.96 9.05
N ILE A 52 5.10 -5.68 10.14
CA ILE A 52 5.47 -4.73 11.17
C ILE A 52 5.09 -5.30 12.54
N GLU A 53 5.74 -4.81 13.58
CA GLU A 53 5.33 -5.03 14.97
C GLU A 53 4.06 -4.24 15.31
N VAL A 54 3.36 -4.65 16.37
CA VAL A 54 2.16 -3.96 16.87
C VAL A 54 2.50 -2.59 17.44
N ASP A 55 3.63 -2.50 18.14
CA ASP A 55 4.09 -1.28 18.81
C ASP A 55 5.23 -0.61 18.03
N PRO A 56 5.37 0.72 18.11
CA PRO A 56 6.52 1.42 17.53
C PRO A 56 7.85 1.00 18.20
N PRO A 57 9.00 1.14 17.50
CA PRO A 57 9.16 1.78 16.20
C PRO A 57 8.78 0.87 15.02
N TYR A 58 7.90 1.37 14.15
CA TYR A 58 7.46 0.63 12.96
C TYR A 58 8.56 0.55 11.92
N HIS A 59 8.93 -0.68 11.56
CA HIS A 59 9.89 -1.02 10.52
C HIS A 59 9.38 -2.22 9.72
N LEU A 60 9.70 -2.25 8.43
CA LEU A 60 9.30 -3.36 7.57
C LEU A 60 10.19 -4.59 7.83
N ASP A 61 9.56 -5.73 8.12
CA ASP A 61 10.22 -7.04 8.08
C ASP A 61 10.28 -7.53 6.62
N LEU A 62 11.38 -7.19 5.93
CA LEU A 62 11.61 -7.62 4.54
C LEU A 62 11.72 -9.15 4.38
N GLY A 63 11.99 -9.89 5.46
CA GLY A 63 12.05 -11.36 5.45
C GLY A 63 10.65 -11.98 5.37
N ASN A 64 9.73 -11.52 6.23
CA ASN A 64 8.33 -11.95 6.18
C ASN A 64 7.64 -11.47 4.90
N ILE A 65 7.93 -10.24 4.46
CA ILE A 65 7.46 -9.72 3.17
C ILE A 65 7.92 -10.63 2.03
N ARG A 66 9.21 -10.96 1.95
CA ARG A 66 9.73 -11.87 0.92
C ARG A 66 8.99 -13.21 0.93
N THR A 67 8.83 -13.82 2.09
CA THR A 67 8.16 -15.12 2.24
C THR A 67 6.71 -15.08 1.72
N ASN A 68 5.98 -14.01 2.02
CA ASN A 68 4.63 -13.82 1.48
C ASN A 68 4.63 -13.55 -0.03
N LEU A 69 5.58 -12.75 -0.54
CA LEU A 69 5.72 -12.48 -1.98
C LEU A 69 6.01 -13.77 -2.77
N GLU A 70 6.86 -14.65 -2.27
CA GLU A 70 7.15 -15.97 -2.89
C GLU A 70 5.89 -16.83 -3.04
N THR A 71 4.93 -16.68 -2.13
CA THR A 71 3.67 -17.43 -2.14
C THR A 71 2.65 -16.86 -3.13
N PHE A 72 2.59 -15.52 -3.30
CA PHE A 72 1.48 -14.87 -4.02
C PHE A 72 1.86 -14.16 -5.31
N MET A 73 3.13 -13.80 -5.51
CA MET A 73 3.53 -13.04 -6.69
C MET A 73 3.37 -13.84 -7.98
N PRO A 74 2.86 -13.21 -9.05
CA PRO A 74 2.76 -13.86 -10.36
C PRO A 74 4.13 -14.15 -10.95
N GLN A 75 4.19 -15.14 -11.84
CA GLN A 75 5.38 -15.45 -12.63
C GLN A 75 5.62 -14.38 -13.71
N PRO A 76 6.88 -14.08 -14.08
CA PRO A 76 8.12 -14.66 -13.54
C PRO A 76 8.52 -14.08 -12.18
N GLN A 77 8.69 -14.95 -11.17
CA GLN A 77 9.06 -14.53 -9.81
C GLN A 77 10.46 -13.94 -9.69
N LEU A 78 11.35 -14.25 -10.65
CA LEU A 78 12.67 -13.62 -10.76
C LEU A 78 12.61 -12.11 -11.03
N GLU A 79 11.48 -11.59 -11.50
CA GLU A 79 11.27 -10.17 -11.77
C GLU A 79 10.27 -9.55 -10.79
N SER A 80 9.15 -10.23 -10.51
CA SER A 80 8.10 -9.68 -9.63
C SER A 80 8.54 -9.52 -8.17
N ILE A 81 9.26 -10.49 -7.61
CA ILE A 81 9.67 -10.45 -6.20
C ILE A 81 10.71 -9.36 -5.95
N PRO A 82 11.82 -9.26 -6.73
CA PRO A 82 12.80 -8.19 -6.53
C PRO A 82 12.18 -6.80 -6.68
N PHE A 83 11.32 -6.61 -7.69
CA PHE A 83 10.62 -5.34 -7.89
C PHE A 83 9.80 -4.93 -6.65
N MET A 84 9.01 -5.87 -6.10
CA MET A 84 8.17 -5.59 -4.95
C MET A 84 8.98 -5.34 -3.67
N LEU A 85 10.04 -6.13 -3.43
CA LEU A 85 10.91 -5.91 -2.27
C LEU A 85 11.64 -4.56 -2.34
N GLU A 86 12.13 -4.20 -3.52
CA GLU A 86 12.75 -2.90 -3.73
C GLU A 86 11.72 -1.77 -3.53
N ALA A 87 10.48 -1.96 -3.98
CA ALA A 87 9.39 -1.02 -3.76
C ALA A 87 9.09 -0.81 -2.27
N TYR A 88 8.99 -1.89 -1.49
CA TYR A 88 8.80 -1.82 -0.03
C TYR A 88 9.92 -1.00 0.63
N ASN A 89 11.17 -1.34 0.34
CA ASN A 89 12.33 -0.65 0.90
C ASN A 89 12.37 0.85 0.51
N LYS A 90 12.15 1.18 -0.76
CA LYS A 90 12.08 2.57 -1.23
C LYS A 90 10.95 3.34 -0.56
N CYS A 91 9.81 2.71 -0.35
CA CYS A 91 8.66 3.35 0.28
C CYS A 91 8.84 3.57 1.78
N GLU A 92 9.55 2.70 2.49
CA GLU A 92 9.93 2.94 3.88
C GLU A 92 10.87 4.14 4.00
N VAL A 93 11.88 4.23 3.12
CA VAL A 93 12.78 5.40 3.06
C VAL A 93 12.02 6.67 2.69
N PHE A 94 11.16 6.62 1.67
CA PHE A 94 10.34 7.77 1.28
C PHE A 94 9.47 8.24 2.46
N ARG A 95 8.85 7.31 3.18
CA ARG A 95 8.06 7.63 4.37
C ARG A 95 8.93 8.21 5.49
N SER A 96 10.12 7.71 5.75
CA SER A 96 10.97 8.26 6.82
C SER A 96 11.38 9.71 6.53
N LEU A 97 11.60 10.05 5.27
CA LEU A 97 11.97 11.41 4.82
C LEU A 97 10.78 12.37 4.79
N HIS A 98 9.59 11.89 4.41
CA HIS A 98 8.45 12.76 4.12
C HIS A 98 7.20 12.52 4.97
N GLY A 99 7.20 11.51 5.84
CA GLY A 99 6.03 11.03 6.59
C GLY A 99 5.38 12.12 7.43
N GLY A 100 6.18 13.00 8.03
CA GLY A 100 5.69 14.16 8.78
C GLY A 100 4.94 15.21 7.94
N ARG A 101 5.12 15.22 6.61
CA ARG A 101 4.39 16.09 5.67
C ARG A 101 3.06 15.48 5.22
N TYR A 102 2.92 14.16 5.35
CA TYR A 102 1.75 13.40 4.91
C TYR A 102 0.88 12.91 6.06
N THR A 103 1.20 13.25 7.32
CA THR A 103 0.30 13.09 8.45
C THR A 103 -0.85 14.08 8.30
N PHE A 104 -1.85 13.71 7.51
CA PHE A 104 -3.12 14.42 7.49
C PHE A 104 -3.77 14.24 8.87
N HIS A 105 -4.15 15.35 9.51
CA HIS A 105 -5.13 15.32 10.58
C HIS A 105 -6.48 14.90 9.97
N LEU A 106 -6.69 13.60 9.87
CA LEU A 106 -7.97 13.05 9.46
C LEU A 106 -8.97 13.26 10.59
N PRO A 107 -10.24 13.54 10.28
CA PRO A 107 -11.27 13.63 11.30
C PRO A 107 -11.37 12.29 12.04
N ASP A 108 -11.58 12.37 13.36
CA ASP A 108 -11.97 11.22 14.16
C ASP A 108 -13.25 10.62 13.58
N VAL A 109 -13.30 9.29 13.52
CA VAL A 109 -14.43 8.55 13.00
C VAL A 109 -15.06 7.81 14.16
N ASP A 110 -16.26 8.24 14.57
CA ASP A 110 -16.94 7.83 15.82
C ASP A 110 -17.12 6.31 16.01
N PHE A 111 -17.01 5.51 14.94
CA PHE A 111 -17.16 4.05 14.97
C PHE A 111 -15.81 3.29 14.92
N ILE A 112 -14.68 3.99 14.91
CA ILE A 112 -13.35 3.41 15.04
C ILE A 112 -12.88 3.74 16.47
N GLU A 113 -12.92 2.73 17.34
CA GLU A 113 -12.68 2.90 18.78
C GLU A 113 -11.22 3.21 19.10
N GLU A 114 -10.29 2.58 18.39
CA GLU A 114 -8.85 2.77 18.56
C GLU A 114 -8.23 3.42 17.31
N PRO A 115 -7.46 4.52 17.47
CA PRO A 115 -6.86 5.21 16.34
C PRO A 115 -5.76 4.35 15.71
N CYS A 116 -5.87 4.16 14.40
CA CYS A 116 -4.95 3.34 13.64
C CYS A 116 -3.70 4.10 13.19
N ASN A 117 -2.56 3.43 13.08
CA ASN A 117 -1.33 4.07 12.63
C ASN A 117 -1.29 4.26 11.10
N PRO A 118 -0.86 5.43 10.59
CA PRO A 118 -0.78 5.67 9.15
C PRO A 118 0.36 4.92 8.43
N PHE A 119 1.28 4.28 9.16
CA PHE A 119 2.48 3.66 8.59
C PHE A 119 2.15 2.71 7.43
N ALA A 120 1.33 1.69 7.69
CA ALA A 120 1.02 0.65 6.70
C ALA A 120 0.36 1.23 5.45
N GLN A 121 -0.64 2.11 5.62
CA GLN A 121 -1.31 2.71 4.48
C GLN A 121 -0.40 3.65 3.67
N GLN A 122 0.48 4.42 4.32
CA GLN A 122 1.44 5.27 3.62
C GLN A 122 2.40 4.44 2.75
N ILE A 123 2.89 3.30 3.27
CA ILE A 123 3.70 2.35 2.49
C ILE A 123 2.89 1.80 1.32
N THR A 124 1.67 1.32 1.55
CA THR A 124 0.80 0.78 0.48
C THR A 124 0.51 1.82 -0.61
N ILE A 125 0.22 3.08 -0.26
CA ILE A 125 0.02 4.17 -1.23
C ILE A 125 1.29 4.40 -2.05
N CYS A 126 2.44 4.53 -1.38
CA CYS A 126 3.73 4.71 -2.06
C CYS A 126 4.01 3.57 -3.05
N MET A 127 3.81 2.32 -2.64
CA MET A 127 4.01 1.17 -3.51
C MET A 127 3.10 1.19 -4.73
N ARG A 128 1.82 1.58 -4.56
CA ARG A 128 0.86 1.70 -5.66
C ARG A 128 1.27 2.80 -6.65
N ILE A 129 1.77 3.94 -6.16
CA ILE A 129 2.31 5.01 -7.01
C ILE A 129 3.55 4.52 -7.77
N LEU A 130 4.51 3.92 -7.07
CA LEU A 130 5.74 3.41 -7.68
C LEU A 130 5.43 2.33 -8.73
N ALA A 131 4.48 1.43 -8.45
CA ALA A 131 4.01 0.45 -9.41
C ALA A 131 3.37 1.10 -10.65
N MET A 132 2.60 2.18 -10.50
CA MET A 132 2.06 2.90 -11.68
C MET A 132 3.16 3.57 -12.50
N GLN A 133 4.25 4.02 -11.86
CA GLN A 133 5.37 4.69 -12.54
C GLN A 133 6.35 3.71 -13.19
N LYS A 134 6.61 2.56 -12.56
CA LYS A 134 7.75 1.67 -12.87
C LYS A 134 7.38 0.20 -13.05
N CYS A 135 6.10 -0.15 -13.18
CA CYS A 135 5.67 -1.55 -13.36
C CYS A 135 6.49 -2.23 -14.46
N PRO A 136 7.12 -3.39 -14.21
CA PRO A 136 7.90 -4.07 -15.23
C PRO A 136 6.99 -4.50 -16.40
N ALA A 137 7.52 -4.45 -17.63
CA ALA A 137 6.72 -4.60 -18.85
C ALA A 137 5.93 -5.92 -18.88
N ALA A 138 6.50 -6.99 -18.35
CA ALA A 138 5.86 -8.31 -18.25
C ALA A 138 4.57 -8.31 -17.41
N PHE A 139 4.41 -7.35 -16.50
CA PHE A 139 3.26 -7.25 -15.59
C PHE A 139 2.36 -6.05 -15.87
N GLN A 140 2.57 -5.36 -16.99
CA GLN A 140 1.71 -4.26 -17.39
C GLN A 140 0.42 -4.78 -18.01
N VAL A 141 -0.71 -4.22 -17.57
CA VAL A 141 -1.98 -4.45 -18.27
C VAL A 141 -1.96 -3.64 -19.57
N ALA A 142 -2.14 -4.34 -20.70
CA ALA A 142 -2.18 -3.77 -22.04
C ALA A 142 -3.59 -3.25 -22.36
N SER A 143 -3.94 -2.09 -21.80
CA SER A 143 -5.15 -1.34 -22.15
C SER A 143 -4.85 0.16 -22.32
N GLU A 144 -5.67 0.87 -23.08
CA GLU A 144 -5.54 2.31 -23.33
C GLU A 144 -5.70 3.12 -22.04
N GLU A 145 -6.66 2.72 -21.19
CA GLU A 145 -6.88 3.33 -19.89
C GLU A 145 -5.63 3.20 -19.02
N CYS A 146 -4.97 2.05 -19.06
CA CYS A 146 -3.76 1.80 -18.31
C CYS A 146 -2.53 2.52 -18.85
N GLN A 147 -2.43 2.72 -20.17
CA GLN A 147 -1.40 3.56 -20.75
C GLN A 147 -1.56 5.02 -20.31
N THR A 148 -2.79 5.55 -20.41
CA THR A 148 -3.12 6.92 -20.00
C THR A 148 -2.85 7.13 -18.51
N ALA A 149 -3.28 6.20 -17.66
CA ALA A 149 -3.05 6.28 -16.23
C ALA A 149 -1.54 6.28 -15.90
N ARG A 150 -0.73 5.41 -16.52
CA ARG A 150 0.72 5.40 -16.30
C ARG A 150 1.36 6.72 -16.72
N GLN A 151 0.98 7.28 -17.87
CA GLN A 151 1.49 8.59 -18.31
C GLN A 151 1.17 9.70 -17.30
N TYR A 152 -0.07 9.72 -16.76
CA TYR A 152 -0.45 10.65 -15.71
C TYR A 152 0.46 10.52 -14.47
N PHE A 153 0.71 9.30 -13.99
CA PHE A 153 1.57 9.08 -12.82
C PHE A 153 3.05 9.42 -13.08
N ILE A 154 3.52 9.30 -14.32
CA ILE A 154 4.90 9.66 -14.70
C ILE A 154 5.06 11.17 -14.85
N GLN A 155 4.05 11.87 -15.38
CA GLN A 155 4.15 13.29 -15.73
C GLN A 155 3.64 14.24 -14.64
N CYS A 156 2.64 13.83 -13.87
CA CYS A 156 1.90 14.71 -12.96
C CYS A 156 2.09 14.34 -11.48
N VAL A 157 2.48 13.11 -11.17
CA VAL A 157 2.76 12.66 -9.80
C VAL A 157 4.28 12.62 -9.63
N GLY A 158 4.79 13.20 -8.55
CA GLY A 158 6.23 13.22 -8.28
C GLY A 158 6.84 11.82 -8.33
N ASP A 159 7.99 11.69 -8.97
CA ASP A 159 8.73 10.43 -9.03
C ASP A 159 9.26 10.09 -7.64
N ILE A 160 8.81 8.95 -7.10
CA ILE A 160 9.17 8.52 -5.74
C ILE A 160 10.70 8.42 -5.60
N GLU A 161 11.37 7.87 -6.61
CA GLU A 161 12.82 7.61 -6.58
C GLU A 161 13.64 8.91 -6.59
N SER A 162 13.24 9.89 -7.39
CA SER A 162 13.88 11.21 -7.42
C SER A 162 13.76 11.98 -6.10
N ASN A 163 12.87 11.56 -5.19
CA ASN A 163 12.64 12.15 -3.88
C ASN A 163 13.25 11.35 -2.71
N LEU A 164 14.10 10.35 -3.00
CA LEU A 164 14.88 9.58 -2.02
C LEU A 164 16.28 10.16 -1.76
N ALA A 165 16.68 11.20 -2.48
CA ALA A 165 18.01 11.83 -2.44
C ALA A 165 18.08 13.05 -1.52
#